data_AF-A0A7D6CSL3-F1
#
_entry.id   AF-A0A7D6CSL3-F1
#
_cell.length_a   1.000
_cell.length_b   1.000
_cell.length_c   1.000
_cell.angle_alpha   90.00
_cell.angle_beta   90.00
_cell.angle_gamma   90.00
#
_symmetry.space_group_name_H-M   'P 1'
#
loop_
_entity.id
_entity.type
_entity.pdbx_description
1 polymer ?
#
loop_
_entity_poly.entity_id
_entity_poly.type
_entity_poly.pdbx_seq_one_letter_code
_entity_poly.pdbx_strand_id
1 'polypeptide(L)'
;MNIADIATTEFIEVDVGTRMGKVRSMFENGNPKGIIVTNDGEYEGVISEREVLQSHVEDDAKVAALTKPSRSTPSPQVDRQEDIRETARVLVESNAKVAPVFENGDLWGIITNDAILEAVLENLDALTVEDIYTDEPITLTEDDGIGKAINLLREHGISRLPVMNENGYLSGVVTTHDIADFVIRENHTTTTGDRVGDTDRLLDVPVYDIMTSPVETTTLDATAKEAVEAMLEDDYAGLMVTPDDDDRVVIGVITKTDVLRALTFTEEDHMDVQITNISMLDTITRESIVESIEQVSDKYADMQVMHAHVRFHEHNEKLRGTPLVQCQIRLRTNKGQVAGTGEGYGAENSFRVALDKLERNVLEVKGVTSDEEYRGQLLRKLNEL
;
A
#
# COMPACT_ATOMS: atom_id res chain seq x y z
N MET A 1 -6.90 10.54 -18.96
CA MET A 1 -7.75 11.66 -18.47
C MET A 1 -6.87 12.43 -17.50
N ASN A 2 -6.90 13.76 -17.52
CA ASN A 2 -6.00 14.55 -16.67
C ASN A 2 -6.64 14.84 -15.31
N ILE A 3 -5.84 14.95 -14.25
CA ILE A 3 -6.31 15.26 -12.90
C ILE A 3 -6.75 16.71 -12.69
N ALA A 4 -6.48 17.63 -13.62
CA ALA A 4 -6.82 19.05 -13.50
C ALA A 4 -8.31 19.34 -13.20
N ASP A 5 -9.21 18.45 -13.62
CA ASP A 5 -10.67 18.58 -13.45
C ASP A 5 -11.19 17.93 -12.15
N ILE A 6 -10.36 17.14 -11.45
CA ILE A 6 -10.76 16.34 -10.27
C ILE A 6 -9.92 16.65 -9.03
N ALA A 7 -8.77 17.31 -9.20
CA ALA A 7 -8.00 17.86 -8.09
C ALA A 7 -8.71 19.09 -7.49
N THR A 8 -8.52 19.31 -6.19
CA THR A 8 -9.20 20.38 -5.44
C THR A 8 -8.21 21.30 -4.75
N THR A 9 -8.54 22.60 -4.69
CA THR A 9 -7.83 23.60 -3.89
C THR A 9 -8.29 23.62 -2.43
N GLU A 10 -9.33 22.87 -2.09
CA GLU A 10 -9.83 22.75 -0.72
C GLU A 10 -9.09 21.62 -0.01
N PHE A 11 -8.20 21.98 0.90
CA PHE A 11 -7.45 21.03 1.73
C PHE A 11 -7.23 21.59 3.14
N ILE A 12 -6.98 20.68 4.07
CA ILE A 12 -6.61 21.04 5.44
C ILE A 12 -5.11 21.24 5.49
N GLU A 13 -4.69 22.41 5.95
CA GLU A 13 -3.29 22.79 6.12
C GLU A 13 -2.95 23.15 7.57
N VAL A 14 -1.70 22.88 7.96
CA VAL A 14 -1.13 23.29 9.25
C VAL A 14 0.30 23.79 9.05
N ASP A 15 0.66 24.82 9.82
CA ASP A 15 2.04 25.28 9.89
C ASP A 15 2.93 24.25 10.63
N VAL A 16 4.20 24.12 10.24
CA VAL A 16 5.20 23.26 10.92
C VAL A 16 5.35 23.53 12.42
N GLY A 17 5.01 24.74 12.87
CA GLY A 17 4.97 25.15 14.27
C GLY A 17 3.75 24.67 15.05
N THR A 18 2.74 24.10 14.37
CA THR A 18 1.52 23.57 14.97
C THR A 18 1.84 22.42 15.92
N ARG A 19 1.10 22.32 17.04
CA ARG A 19 1.27 21.24 18.02
C ARG A 19 0.60 19.95 17.55
N MET A 20 1.21 18.81 17.87
CA MET A 20 0.71 17.50 17.50
C MET A 20 -0.68 17.20 18.04
N GLY A 21 -1.00 17.62 19.25
CA GLY A 21 -2.35 17.44 19.80
C GLY A 21 -3.45 18.11 18.95
N LYS A 22 -3.14 19.23 18.26
CA LYS A 22 -4.10 19.86 17.33
C LYS A 22 -4.28 19.02 16.06
N VAL A 23 -3.20 18.42 15.55
CA VAL A 23 -3.23 17.54 14.37
C VAL A 23 -3.99 16.25 14.68
N ARG A 24 -3.73 15.61 15.83
CA ARG A 24 -4.50 14.43 16.28
C ARG A 24 -5.99 14.72 16.33
N SER A 25 -6.37 15.85 16.94
CA SER A 25 -7.77 16.29 17.02
C SER A 25 -8.42 16.56 15.66
N MET A 26 -7.67 16.96 14.63
CA MET A 26 -8.20 17.08 13.28
C MET A 26 -8.54 15.71 12.67
N PHE A 27 -7.71 14.69 12.94
CA PHE A 27 -8.00 13.32 12.50
C PHE A 27 -9.21 12.72 13.21
N GLU A 28 -9.33 12.93 14.52
CA GLU A 28 -10.49 12.47 15.32
C GLU A 28 -11.82 13.05 14.84
N ASN A 29 -11.86 14.34 14.54
CA ASN A 29 -13.13 15.05 14.31
C ASN A 29 -13.59 15.07 12.85
N GLY A 30 -12.70 14.73 11.91
CA GLY A 30 -12.98 14.92 10.48
C GLY A 30 -12.40 13.88 9.52
N ASN A 31 -11.67 12.86 10.01
CA ASN A 31 -11.06 11.80 9.21
C ASN A 31 -10.44 12.27 7.86
N PRO A 32 -9.60 13.32 7.86
CA PRO A 32 -9.00 13.81 6.62
C PRO A 32 -8.08 12.75 6.03
N LYS A 33 -8.07 12.61 4.70
CA LYS A 33 -7.20 11.63 4.00
C LYS A 33 -5.71 11.97 4.13
N GLY A 34 -5.40 13.22 4.45
CA GLY A 34 -4.11 13.73 4.92
C GLY A 34 -4.18 15.22 5.18
N ILE A 35 -3.14 15.75 5.82
CA ILE A 35 -3.03 17.17 6.19
C ILE A 35 -1.76 17.73 5.54
N ILE A 36 -1.91 18.81 4.77
CA ILE A 36 -0.78 19.52 4.18
C ILE A 36 -0.02 20.26 5.28
N VAL A 37 1.31 20.15 5.28
CA VAL A 37 2.18 20.88 6.17
C VAL A 37 2.91 21.97 5.42
N THR A 38 2.84 23.19 5.93
CA THR A 38 3.49 24.37 5.37
C THR A 38 4.47 24.99 6.34
N ASN A 39 5.48 25.70 5.84
CA ASN A 39 6.40 26.52 6.63
C ASN A 39 6.54 27.88 5.95
N ASP A 40 6.11 28.94 6.64
CA ASP A 40 6.07 30.30 6.09
C ASP A 40 5.31 30.39 4.74
N GLY A 41 4.33 29.50 4.53
CA GLY A 41 3.51 29.42 3.31
C GLY A 41 4.08 28.52 2.20
N GLU A 42 5.28 27.97 2.37
CA GLU A 42 5.87 26.99 1.45
C GLU A 42 5.49 25.57 1.87
N TYR A 43 5.26 24.69 0.89
CA TYR A 43 4.95 23.28 1.14
C TYR A 43 6.16 22.54 1.72
N GLU A 44 5.95 21.80 2.81
CA GLU A 44 6.99 21.00 3.48
C GLU A 44 6.68 19.50 3.49
N GLY A 45 5.40 19.12 3.41
CA GLY A 45 5.04 17.70 3.46
C GLY A 45 3.54 17.46 3.59
N VAL A 46 3.19 16.17 3.71
CA VAL A 46 1.85 15.71 4.08
C VAL A 46 1.97 14.83 5.30
N ILE A 47 1.04 14.98 6.24
CA ILE A 47 0.88 14.07 7.37
C ILE A 47 -0.36 13.23 7.13
N SER A 48 -0.17 11.92 7.16
CA SER A 48 -1.24 10.91 7.17
C SER A 48 -1.61 10.50 8.58
N GLU A 49 -2.81 9.96 8.75
CA GLU A 49 -3.25 9.35 10.01
C GLU A 49 -2.26 8.27 10.49
N ARG A 50 -1.74 7.46 9.56
CA ARG A 50 -0.75 6.42 9.84
C ARG A 50 0.52 6.98 10.47
N GLU A 51 1.01 8.12 9.99
CA GLU A 51 2.20 8.77 10.55
C GLU A 51 1.93 9.33 11.94
N VAL A 52 0.75 9.90 12.17
CA VAL A 52 0.32 10.36 13.50
C VAL A 52 0.30 9.20 14.50
N LEU A 53 -0.17 8.02 14.10
CA LEU A 53 -0.23 6.84 14.95
C LEU A 53 1.12 6.17 15.19
N GLN A 54 1.97 6.10 14.16
CA GLN A 54 3.31 5.51 14.28
C GLN A 54 4.28 6.44 15.01
N SER A 55 3.97 7.74 15.07
CA SER A 55 4.77 8.70 15.77
C SER A 55 4.69 8.49 17.28
N HIS A 56 5.84 8.19 17.90
CA HIS A 56 6.02 8.23 19.35
C HIS A 56 6.17 9.68 19.84
N VAL A 57 5.49 10.62 19.18
CA VAL A 57 5.65 12.05 19.36
C VAL A 57 4.56 12.55 20.29
N GLU A 58 4.99 13.18 21.38
CA GLU A 58 4.13 13.77 22.41
C GLU A 58 3.29 14.92 21.85
N ASP A 59 2.12 15.17 22.43
CA ASP A 59 1.14 16.14 21.91
C ASP A 59 1.62 17.60 21.96
N ASP A 60 2.55 17.91 22.86
CA ASP A 60 3.16 19.23 23.00
C ASP A 60 4.28 19.47 21.98
N ALA A 61 4.78 18.41 21.34
CA ALA A 61 5.73 18.52 20.25
C ALA A 61 5.12 19.21 19.02
N LYS A 62 6.00 19.79 18.21
CA LYS A 62 5.61 20.47 16.97
C LYS A 62 5.55 19.49 15.81
N VAL A 63 4.68 19.77 14.85
CA VAL A 63 4.54 19.08 13.57
C VAL A 63 5.88 18.90 12.86
N ALA A 64 6.77 19.91 12.92
CA ALA A 64 8.14 19.83 12.42
C ALA A 64 8.93 18.59 12.91
N ALA A 65 8.56 17.97 14.04
CA ALA A 65 9.19 16.73 14.50
C ALA A 65 8.85 15.51 13.61
N LEU A 66 7.71 15.54 12.93
CA LEU A 66 7.28 14.56 11.94
C LEU A 66 7.69 14.95 10.52
N THR A 67 7.70 16.25 10.22
CA THR A 67 7.98 16.78 8.87
C THR A 67 9.47 16.99 8.59
N LYS A 68 10.34 17.02 9.62
CA LYS A 68 11.78 16.79 9.39
C LYS A 68 11.87 15.53 8.57
N PRO A 69 12.68 15.47 7.49
CA PRO A 69 12.76 14.30 6.64
C PRO A 69 13.19 13.11 7.50
N SER A 70 12.20 12.39 8.04
CA SER A 70 12.34 10.97 8.25
C SER A 70 12.70 10.50 6.85
N ARG A 71 13.92 9.98 6.73
CA ARG A 71 14.62 9.67 5.48
C ARG A 71 13.94 8.52 4.71
N SER A 72 12.63 8.50 4.67
CA SER A 72 11.81 7.34 4.39
C SER A 72 10.65 7.63 3.43
N THR A 73 10.18 8.88 3.29
CA THR A 73 9.11 9.21 2.33
C THR A 73 9.06 10.68 1.90
N PRO A 74 9.67 11.10 0.77
CA PRO A 74 9.10 12.24 0.03
C PRO A 74 7.64 11.91 -0.28
N SER A 75 6.73 12.77 0.21
CA SER A 75 5.32 12.65 -0.14
C SER A 75 5.16 12.75 -1.66
N PRO A 76 4.31 11.91 -2.28
CA PRO A 76 4.09 11.93 -3.72
C PRO A 76 3.71 13.33 -4.20
N GLN A 77 4.46 13.90 -5.14
CA GLN A 77 4.10 15.17 -5.78
C GLN A 77 3.60 14.86 -7.18
N VAL A 78 2.47 15.46 -7.57
CA VAL A 78 1.91 15.30 -8.92
C VAL A 78 1.74 16.64 -9.58
N ASP A 79 2.00 16.72 -10.88
CA ASP A 79 1.72 17.93 -11.66
C ASP A 79 0.20 18.05 -11.88
N ARG A 80 -0.34 19.27 -11.88
CA ARG A 80 -1.76 19.50 -12.14
C ARG A 80 -2.22 18.92 -13.47
N GLN A 81 -1.32 18.81 -14.45
CA GLN A 81 -1.61 18.24 -15.75
C GLN A 81 -1.29 16.73 -15.86
N GLU A 82 -1.00 16.05 -14.76
CA GLU A 82 -0.67 14.62 -14.74
C GLU A 82 -1.84 13.74 -15.20
N ASP A 83 -1.54 12.61 -15.84
CA ASP A 83 -2.58 11.64 -16.18
C ASP A 83 -3.10 10.94 -14.92
N ILE A 84 -4.41 10.65 -14.92
CA ILE A 84 -5.12 10.01 -13.81
C ILE A 84 -4.52 8.63 -13.47
N ARG A 85 -4.05 7.86 -14.46
CA ARG A 85 -3.45 6.55 -14.24
C ARG A 85 -2.09 6.67 -13.58
N GLU A 86 -1.30 7.64 -14.01
CA GLU A 86 0.00 7.89 -13.40
C GLU A 86 -0.18 8.44 -11.98
N THR A 87 -1.14 9.32 -11.76
CA THR A 87 -1.52 9.78 -10.42
C THR A 87 -1.97 8.62 -9.52
N ALA A 88 -2.81 7.71 -10.04
CA ALA A 88 -3.22 6.51 -9.31
C ALA A 88 -2.01 5.62 -8.98
N ARG A 89 -1.07 5.45 -9.92
CA ARG A 89 0.18 4.70 -9.70
C ARG A 89 1.00 5.32 -8.59
N VAL A 90 1.23 6.64 -8.65
CA VAL A 90 1.97 7.39 -7.63
C VAL A 90 1.37 7.19 -6.24
N LEU A 91 0.03 7.29 -6.10
CA LEU A 91 -0.66 7.06 -4.83
C LEU A 91 -0.52 5.62 -4.33
N VAL A 92 -0.68 4.63 -5.21
CA VAL A 92 -0.55 3.20 -4.87
C VAL A 92 0.88 2.83 -4.47
N GLU A 93 1.89 3.27 -5.23
CA GLU A 93 3.30 2.97 -5.01
C GLU A 93 3.87 3.64 -3.74
N SER A 94 3.35 4.82 -3.41
CA SER A 94 3.66 5.54 -2.16
C SER A 94 2.81 5.09 -0.96
N ASN A 95 1.81 4.23 -1.18
CA ASN A 95 0.80 3.84 -0.19
C ASN A 95 0.14 5.07 0.48
N ALA A 96 -0.13 6.09 -0.33
CA ALA A 96 -0.74 7.34 0.10
C ALA A 96 -2.22 7.36 -0.30
N LYS A 97 -3.03 8.06 0.52
CA LYS A 97 -4.46 8.31 0.22
C LYS A 97 -4.68 9.67 -0.45
N VAL A 98 -3.67 10.53 -0.42
CA VAL A 98 -3.68 11.91 -0.93
C VAL A 98 -2.30 12.27 -1.46
N ALA A 99 -2.26 13.05 -2.54
CA ALA A 99 -1.05 13.64 -3.09
C ALA A 99 -1.22 15.15 -3.27
N PRO A 100 -0.24 15.99 -2.86
CA PRO A 100 -0.20 17.40 -3.25
C PRO A 100 -0.03 17.57 -4.75
N VAL A 101 -0.82 18.48 -5.31
CA VAL A 101 -0.85 18.85 -6.72
C VAL A 101 -0.13 20.17 -6.90
N PHE A 102 0.84 20.21 -7.79
CA PHE A 102 1.65 21.39 -8.07
C PHE A 102 1.33 21.99 -9.44
N GLU A 103 1.40 23.31 -9.55
CA GLU A 103 1.32 24.03 -10.81
C GLU A 103 2.44 25.07 -10.85
N ASN A 104 3.32 24.99 -11.86
CA ASN A 104 4.49 25.86 -11.99
C ASN A 104 5.44 25.86 -10.77
N GLY A 105 5.47 24.77 -10.01
CA GLY A 105 6.32 24.60 -8.82
C GLY A 105 5.71 25.09 -7.52
N ASP A 106 4.53 25.71 -7.57
CA ASP A 106 3.76 26.11 -6.39
C ASP A 106 2.71 25.05 -6.06
N LEU A 107 2.45 24.83 -4.76
CA LEU A 107 1.36 23.97 -4.32
C LEU A 107 0.03 24.60 -4.78
N TRP A 108 -0.68 23.90 -5.65
CA TRP A 108 -1.97 24.32 -6.18
C TRP A 108 -3.14 23.74 -5.38
N GLY A 109 -3.03 22.46 -4.99
CA GLY A 109 -4.12 21.74 -4.35
C GLY A 109 -3.75 20.32 -3.95
N ILE A 110 -4.75 19.45 -3.87
CA ILE A 110 -4.58 18.02 -3.58
C ILE A 110 -5.42 17.16 -4.52
N ILE A 111 -5.03 15.90 -4.64
CA ILE A 111 -5.82 14.83 -5.24
C ILE A 111 -5.89 13.64 -4.29
N THR A 112 -7.06 13.01 -4.20
CA THR A 112 -7.31 11.86 -3.31
C THR A 112 -7.69 10.61 -4.10
N ASN A 113 -7.53 9.45 -3.47
CA ASN A 113 -8.02 8.18 -4.02
C ASN A 113 -9.51 8.25 -4.41
N ASP A 114 -10.33 8.89 -3.58
CA ASP A 114 -11.79 8.97 -3.77
C ASP A 114 -12.12 9.77 -5.04
N ALA A 115 -11.52 10.96 -5.19
CA ALA A 115 -11.67 11.78 -6.40
C ALA A 115 -11.28 11.04 -7.70
N ILE A 116 -10.22 10.21 -7.66
CA ILE A 116 -9.83 9.40 -8.82
C ILE A 116 -10.88 8.32 -9.11
N LEU A 117 -11.35 7.62 -8.07
CA LEU A 117 -12.35 6.56 -8.20
C LEU A 117 -13.70 7.10 -8.70
N GLU A 118 -14.15 8.24 -8.17
CA GLU A 118 -15.35 8.95 -8.63
C GLU A 118 -15.26 9.30 -10.13
N ALA A 119 -14.10 9.79 -10.58
CA ALA A 119 -13.89 10.20 -11.97
C ALA A 119 -13.94 9.04 -12.97
N VAL A 120 -13.57 7.82 -12.52
CA VAL A 120 -13.54 6.63 -13.38
C VAL A 120 -14.68 5.66 -13.13
N LEU A 121 -15.59 5.97 -12.20
CA LEU A 121 -16.62 5.06 -11.67
C LEU A 121 -17.41 4.35 -12.78
N GLU A 122 -17.85 5.11 -13.79
CA GLU A 122 -18.61 4.60 -14.94
C GLU A 122 -17.82 3.65 -15.86
N ASN A 123 -16.51 3.54 -15.69
CA ASN A 123 -15.66 2.62 -16.46
C ASN A 123 -15.35 1.33 -15.68
N LEU A 124 -15.81 1.20 -14.44
CA LEU A 124 -15.52 0.06 -13.57
C LEU A 124 -16.49 -1.12 -13.73
N ASP A 125 -17.53 -0.99 -14.55
CA ASP A 125 -18.53 -2.04 -14.79
C ASP A 125 -17.96 -3.31 -15.45
N ALA A 126 -16.83 -3.18 -16.15
CA ALA A 126 -16.21 -4.28 -16.88
C ALA A 126 -15.34 -5.19 -16.00
N LEU A 127 -15.00 -4.76 -14.79
CA LEU A 127 -14.21 -5.53 -13.82
C LEU A 127 -15.14 -6.05 -12.73
N THR A 128 -14.95 -7.30 -12.30
CA THR A 128 -15.62 -7.82 -11.11
C THR A 128 -14.71 -7.75 -9.89
N VAL A 129 -15.28 -7.94 -8.71
CA VAL A 129 -14.52 -8.11 -7.47
C VAL A 129 -13.58 -9.32 -7.59
N GLU A 130 -14.03 -10.42 -8.21
CA GLU A 130 -13.21 -11.62 -8.46
C GLU A 130 -11.89 -11.31 -9.19
N ASP A 131 -11.88 -10.32 -10.09
CA ASP A 131 -10.69 -9.97 -10.87
C ASP A 131 -9.59 -9.29 -10.04
N ILE A 132 -9.94 -8.63 -8.92
CA ILE A 132 -9.06 -7.67 -8.24
C ILE A 132 -8.97 -7.81 -6.72
N TYR A 133 -9.80 -8.66 -6.08
CA TYR A 133 -9.75 -8.86 -4.64
C TYR A 133 -8.46 -9.57 -4.19
N THR A 134 -8.16 -9.43 -2.89
CA THR A 134 -7.13 -10.23 -2.22
C THR A 134 -7.77 -11.42 -1.54
N ASP A 135 -7.38 -12.63 -1.91
CA ASP A 135 -7.82 -13.90 -1.35
C ASP A 135 -7.10 -14.24 -0.03
N GLU A 136 -7.68 -15.18 0.73
CA GLU A 136 -7.12 -15.74 1.97
C GLU A 136 -6.69 -14.65 2.98
N PRO A 137 -7.63 -13.81 3.46
CA PRO A 137 -7.27 -12.68 4.29
C PRO A 137 -6.78 -13.13 5.66
N ILE A 138 -5.84 -12.37 6.22
CA ILE A 138 -5.30 -12.60 7.56
C ILE A 138 -6.36 -12.16 8.58
N THR A 139 -6.76 -13.08 9.45
CA THR A 139 -7.85 -12.85 10.40
C THR A 139 -7.39 -12.78 11.86
N LEU A 140 -8.26 -12.24 12.71
CA LEU A 140 -8.19 -12.27 14.17
C LEU A 140 -9.37 -13.07 14.74
N THR A 141 -9.28 -13.48 16.01
CA THR A 141 -10.43 -13.91 16.80
C THR A 141 -10.92 -12.77 17.70
N GLU A 142 -12.18 -12.81 18.15
CA GLU A 142 -12.77 -11.78 19.03
C GLU A 142 -11.94 -11.50 20.30
N ASP A 143 -11.33 -12.53 20.87
CA ASP A 143 -10.50 -12.44 22.09
C ASP A 143 -9.03 -12.02 21.84
N ASP A 144 -8.61 -11.87 20.58
CA ASP A 144 -7.25 -11.42 20.30
C ASP A 144 -7.04 -10.00 20.82
N GLY A 145 -5.85 -9.69 21.36
CA GLY A 145 -5.53 -8.34 21.84
C GLY A 145 -5.20 -7.36 20.72
N ILE A 146 -5.43 -6.06 20.95
CA ILE A 146 -5.04 -4.96 20.04
C ILE A 146 -3.56 -5.05 19.65
N GLY A 147 -2.67 -5.44 20.57
CA GLY A 147 -1.24 -5.60 20.28
C GLY A 147 -0.96 -6.60 19.16
N LYS A 148 -1.71 -7.71 19.11
CA LYS A 148 -1.63 -8.69 18.02
C LYS A 148 -2.13 -8.09 16.71
N ALA A 149 -3.25 -7.36 16.74
CA ALA A 149 -3.78 -6.66 15.57
C ALA A 149 -2.76 -5.69 14.98
N ILE A 150 -2.14 -4.83 15.81
CA ILE A 150 -1.08 -3.89 15.41
C ILE A 150 0.09 -4.63 14.74
N ASN A 151 0.52 -5.75 15.34
CA ASN A 151 1.62 -6.53 14.77
C ASN A 151 1.27 -7.08 13.39
N LEU A 152 0.11 -7.72 13.23
CA LEU A 152 -0.32 -8.28 11.94
C LEU A 152 -0.50 -7.19 10.87
N LEU A 153 -1.15 -6.07 11.21
CA LEU A 153 -1.28 -4.93 10.29
C LEU A 153 0.08 -4.42 9.81
N ARG A 154 1.05 -4.27 10.73
CA ARG A 154 2.40 -3.80 10.42
C ARG A 154 3.20 -4.82 9.61
N GLU A 155 3.22 -6.08 10.05
CA GLU A 155 4.01 -7.16 9.45
C GLU A 155 3.60 -7.40 8.01
N HIS A 156 2.29 -7.40 7.75
CA HIS A 156 1.73 -7.67 6.44
C HIS A 156 1.50 -6.41 5.59
N GLY A 157 1.68 -5.21 6.17
CA GLY A 157 1.49 -3.94 5.47
C GLY A 157 0.04 -3.70 5.03
N ILE A 158 -0.91 -4.27 5.76
CA ILE A 158 -2.35 -4.17 5.49
C ILE A 158 -3.02 -3.21 6.48
N SER A 159 -4.20 -2.71 6.10
CA SER A 159 -4.93 -1.69 6.87
C SER A 159 -6.12 -2.22 7.65
N ARG A 160 -6.46 -3.51 7.50
CA ARG A 160 -7.61 -4.14 8.15
C ARG A 160 -7.45 -5.64 8.32
N LEU A 161 -8.17 -6.19 9.30
CA LEU A 161 -8.21 -7.59 9.65
C LEU A 161 -9.67 -8.00 9.91
N PRO A 162 -10.21 -9.00 9.22
CA PRO A 162 -11.49 -9.60 9.57
C PRO A 162 -11.40 -10.29 10.95
N VAL A 163 -12.43 -10.14 11.78
CA VAL A 163 -12.52 -10.75 13.11
C VAL A 163 -13.54 -11.89 13.08
N MET A 164 -13.08 -13.10 13.39
CA MET A 164 -13.89 -14.31 13.42
C MET A 164 -14.35 -14.62 14.85
N ASN A 165 -15.60 -15.04 15.01
CA ASN A 165 -16.09 -15.61 16.26
C ASN A 165 -15.64 -17.07 16.44
N GLU A 166 -16.00 -17.66 17.57
CA GLU A 166 -15.65 -19.04 17.94
C GLU A 166 -16.11 -20.10 16.91
N ASN A 167 -17.13 -19.80 16.10
CA ASN A 167 -17.64 -20.71 15.06
C ASN A 167 -16.92 -20.55 13.71
N GLY A 168 -15.94 -19.64 13.62
CA GLY A 168 -15.24 -19.30 12.38
C GLY A 168 -16.04 -18.39 11.45
N TYR A 169 -17.04 -17.67 11.98
CA TYR A 169 -17.85 -16.74 11.22
C TYR A 169 -17.41 -15.29 11.45
N LEU A 170 -17.55 -14.45 10.43
CA LEU A 170 -17.33 -13.01 10.49
C LEU A 170 -18.19 -12.38 11.59
N SER A 171 -17.52 -11.71 12.53
CA SER A 171 -18.16 -11.00 13.64
C SER A 171 -17.93 -9.48 13.56
N GLY A 172 -16.77 -9.08 13.04
CA GLY A 172 -16.39 -7.69 12.90
C GLY A 172 -15.17 -7.49 12.00
N VAL A 173 -14.73 -6.25 11.86
CA VAL A 173 -13.48 -5.87 11.22
C VAL A 173 -12.73 -4.89 12.11
N VAL A 174 -11.41 -5.05 12.17
CA VAL A 174 -10.52 -4.10 12.86
C VAL A 174 -9.63 -3.45 11.82
N THR A 175 -9.66 -2.12 11.77
CA THR A 175 -8.85 -1.32 10.86
C THR A 175 -7.77 -0.55 11.62
N THR A 176 -6.81 0.00 10.88
CA THR A 176 -5.85 0.96 11.46
C THR A 176 -6.55 2.17 12.05
N HIS A 177 -7.71 2.56 11.52
CA HIS A 177 -8.51 3.69 12.01
C HIS A 177 -9.20 3.36 13.34
N ASP A 178 -9.77 2.16 13.49
CA ASP A 178 -10.42 1.76 14.76
C ASP A 178 -9.40 1.75 15.92
N ILE A 179 -8.20 1.23 15.67
CA ILE A 179 -7.10 1.24 16.64
C ILE A 179 -6.65 2.69 16.93
N ALA A 180 -6.61 3.54 15.90
CA ALA A 180 -6.27 4.95 16.03
C ALA A 180 -7.20 5.68 16.99
N ASP A 181 -8.48 5.61 16.68
CA ASP A 181 -9.56 6.26 17.39
C ASP A 181 -9.62 5.77 18.84
N PHE A 182 -9.45 4.46 19.07
CA PHE A 182 -9.37 3.89 20.41
C PHE A 182 -8.20 4.43 21.24
N VAL A 183 -6.97 4.37 20.69
CA VAL A 183 -5.76 4.82 21.40
C VAL A 183 -5.84 6.32 21.73
N ILE A 184 -6.38 7.11 20.81
CA ILE A 184 -6.51 8.55 21.00
C ILE A 184 -7.56 8.86 22.10
N ARG A 185 -8.72 8.22 22.08
CA ARG A 185 -9.78 8.41 23.10
C ARG A 185 -9.34 8.05 24.51
N GLU A 186 -8.63 6.94 24.68
CA GLU A 186 -8.15 6.48 25.99
C GLU A 186 -7.16 7.47 26.62
N ASN A 187 -6.25 8.06 25.83
CA ASN A 187 -5.28 9.05 26.30
C ASN A 187 -5.90 10.34 26.88
N HIS A 188 -7.18 10.63 26.60
CA HIS A 188 -7.89 11.77 27.18
C HIS A 188 -8.43 11.56 28.60
N THR A 189 -8.43 10.32 29.12
CA THR A 189 -8.83 10.05 30.53
C THR A 189 -7.65 10.02 31.51
N THR A 190 -6.43 10.05 30.98
CA THR A 190 -5.16 9.97 31.69
C THR A 190 -4.88 11.30 32.41
N THR A 191 -5.28 11.41 33.68
CA THR A 191 -4.99 12.60 34.50
C THR A 191 -3.59 12.48 35.09
N THR A 192 -2.92 13.60 35.40
CA THR A 192 -1.58 13.64 36.01
C THR A 192 -1.42 12.64 37.18
N GLY A 193 -0.80 11.48 36.92
CA GLY A 193 -0.62 10.42 37.92
C GLY A 193 -0.45 8.99 37.40
N ASP A 194 -0.63 8.73 36.11
CA ASP A 194 -0.63 7.35 35.62
C ASP A 194 0.74 6.66 35.67
N ARG A 195 0.70 5.42 36.14
CA ARG A 195 1.88 4.58 36.41
C ARG A 195 2.36 3.96 35.11
N VAL A 196 3.65 3.62 35.05
CA VAL A 196 4.39 2.96 33.95
C VAL A 196 3.87 1.52 33.69
N GLY A 197 2.57 1.32 33.52
CA GLY A 197 1.92 0.02 33.35
C GLY A 197 0.50 0.06 32.79
N ASP A 198 -0.07 1.23 32.47
CA ASP A 198 -1.36 1.31 31.75
C ASP A 198 -1.21 1.10 30.24
N THR A 199 -0.04 1.38 29.64
CA THR A 199 0.18 1.13 28.21
C THR A 199 0.17 -0.36 27.86
N ASP A 200 0.68 -1.23 28.74
CA ASP A 200 0.62 -2.69 28.54
C ASP A 200 -0.83 -3.20 28.56
N ARG A 201 -1.72 -2.56 29.35
CA ARG A 201 -3.14 -2.96 29.43
C ARG A 201 -3.91 -2.67 28.15
N LEU A 202 -3.56 -1.59 27.43
CA LEU A 202 -4.20 -1.23 26.16
C LEU A 202 -3.92 -2.28 25.08
N LEU A 203 -2.74 -2.88 25.08
CA LEU A 203 -2.37 -3.91 24.11
C LEU A 203 -3.13 -5.23 24.33
N ASP A 204 -3.56 -5.48 25.56
CA ASP A 204 -4.31 -6.66 25.99
C ASP A 204 -5.84 -6.49 25.84
N VAL A 205 -6.34 -5.30 25.47
CA VAL A 205 -7.77 -5.09 25.22
C VAL A 205 -8.22 -5.99 24.06
N PRO A 206 -9.29 -6.77 24.23
CA PRO A 206 -9.84 -7.61 23.16
C PRO A 206 -10.28 -6.78 21.96
N VAL A 207 -10.00 -7.26 20.76
CA VAL A 207 -10.39 -6.56 19.54
C VAL A 207 -11.91 -6.47 19.37
N TYR A 208 -12.68 -7.37 19.98
CA TYR A 208 -14.14 -7.27 20.06
C TYR A 208 -14.64 -5.93 20.62
N ASP A 209 -13.89 -5.30 21.54
CA ASP A 209 -14.29 -4.04 22.17
C ASP A 209 -14.12 -2.82 21.25
N ILE A 210 -13.33 -2.96 20.17
CA ILE A 210 -13.01 -1.86 19.25
C ILE A 210 -13.41 -2.14 17.80
N MET A 211 -13.75 -3.38 17.46
CA MET A 211 -14.06 -3.76 16.09
C MET A 211 -15.32 -3.05 15.59
N THR A 212 -15.34 -2.74 14.30
CA THR A 212 -16.54 -2.28 13.63
C THR A 212 -17.45 -3.48 13.32
N SER A 213 -18.73 -3.36 13.68
CA SER A 213 -19.79 -4.34 13.41
C SER A 213 -21.15 -3.61 13.31
N PRO A 214 -22.04 -3.94 12.34
CA PRO A 214 -21.90 -4.98 11.32
C PRO A 214 -20.81 -4.64 10.29
N VAL A 215 -20.34 -5.67 9.57
CA VAL A 215 -19.28 -5.53 8.56
C VAL A 215 -19.90 -5.39 7.19
N GLU A 216 -19.49 -4.39 6.43
CA GLU A 216 -19.90 -4.23 5.04
C GLU A 216 -19.20 -5.26 4.15
N THR A 217 -20.00 -5.97 3.36
CA THR A 217 -19.54 -7.08 2.52
C THR A 217 -19.86 -6.86 1.05
N THR A 218 -19.17 -7.61 0.20
CA THR A 218 -19.47 -7.73 -1.23
C THR A 218 -19.20 -9.16 -1.69
N THR A 219 -19.67 -9.51 -2.88
CA THR A 219 -19.53 -10.84 -3.47
C THR A 219 -18.49 -10.84 -4.59
N LEU A 220 -18.09 -12.02 -5.08
CA LEU A 220 -17.13 -12.15 -6.19
C LEU A 220 -17.71 -11.67 -7.54
N ASP A 221 -19.01 -11.87 -7.75
CA ASP A 221 -19.72 -11.52 -8.98
C ASP A 221 -20.10 -10.05 -9.08
N ALA A 222 -20.07 -9.31 -7.95
CA ALA A 222 -20.26 -7.88 -7.93
C ALA A 222 -19.22 -7.16 -8.81
N THR A 223 -19.63 -6.08 -9.45
CA THR A 223 -18.73 -5.24 -10.24
C THR A 223 -17.82 -4.41 -9.34
N ALA A 224 -16.65 -4.02 -9.87
CA ALA A 224 -15.78 -3.05 -9.20
C ALA A 224 -16.49 -1.71 -9.00
N LYS A 225 -17.43 -1.35 -9.89
CA LYS A 225 -18.29 -0.17 -9.72
C LYS A 225 -19.14 -0.27 -8.45
N GLU A 226 -19.92 -1.34 -8.30
CA GLU A 226 -20.78 -1.55 -7.13
C GLU A 226 -19.96 -1.56 -5.82
N ALA A 227 -18.80 -2.21 -5.83
CA ALA A 227 -17.90 -2.21 -4.69
C ALA A 227 -17.38 -0.80 -4.36
N VAL A 228 -17.02 0.00 -5.36
CA VAL A 228 -16.56 1.38 -5.15
C VAL A 228 -17.69 2.30 -4.69
N GLU A 229 -18.91 2.14 -5.22
CA GLU A 229 -20.09 2.90 -4.79
C GLU A 229 -20.34 2.69 -3.29
N ALA A 230 -20.38 1.43 -2.83
CA ALA A 230 -20.51 1.10 -1.41
C ALA A 230 -19.36 1.67 -0.57
N MET A 231 -18.12 1.65 -1.09
CA MET A 231 -16.97 2.25 -0.42
C MET A 231 -17.02 3.78 -0.31
N LEU A 232 -17.66 4.47 -1.26
CA LEU A 232 -17.77 5.93 -1.27
C LEU A 232 -18.96 6.41 -0.45
N GLU A 233 -20.09 5.69 -0.49
CA GLU A 233 -21.31 6.05 0.24
C GLU A 233 -21.08 6.18 1.75
N ASP A 234 -20.38 5.20 2.33
CA ASP A 234 -20.11 5.14 3.78
C ASP A 234 -18.64 5.44 4.15
N ASP A 235 -17.85 5.98 3.21
CA ASP A 235 -16.43 6.27 3.35
C ASP A 235 -15.56 5.08 3.81
N TYR A 236 -15.96 3.86 3.44
CA TYR A 236 -15.15 2.67 3.69
C TYR A 236 -13.92 2.66 2.80
N ALA A 237 -12.75 2.38 3.39
CA ALA A 237 -11.54 2.13 2.60
C ALA A 237 -11.59 0.78 1.85
N GLY A 238 -12.65 -0.01 2.01
CA GLY A 238 -12.91 -1.29 1.33
C GLY A 238 -13.71 -2.28 2.16
N LEU A 239 -14.01 -3.42 1.55
CA LEU A 239 -15.09 -4.35 1.93
C LEU A 239 -14.55 -5.76 2.15
N MET A 240 -15.26 -6.54 2.96
CA MET A 240 -15.01 -7.98 3.05
C MET A 240 -15.66 -8.69 1.87
N VAL A 241 -14.97 -9.67 1.29
CA VAL A 241 -15.53 -10.50 0.21
C VAL A 241 -16.06 -11.79 0.80
N THR A 242 -17.32 -12.09 0.52
CA THR A 242 -18.05 -13.26 1.00
C THR A 242 -18.63 -14.07 -0.16
N PRO A 243 -18.92 -15.37 0.01
CA PRO A 243 -19.76 -16.11 -0.92
C PRO A 243 -21.17 -15.51 -1.03
N ASP A 244 -21.80 -15.66 -2.19
CA ASP A 244 -23.16 -15.15 -2.45
C ASP A 244 -24.21 -15.75 -1.51
N ASP A 245 -23.95 -16.94 -0.97
CA ASP A 245 -24.89 -17.72 -0.17
C ASP A 245 -24.64 -17.66 1.35
N ASP A 246 -23.52 -17.07 1.81
CA ASP A 246 -23.21 -16.94 3.24
C ASP A 246 -22.30 -15.74 3.54
N ASP A 247 -22.90 -14.62 3.97
CA ASP A 247 -22.22 -13.38 4.37
C ASP A 247 -21.39 -13.50 5.66
N ARG A 248 -21.48 -14.64 6.35
CA ARG A 248 -20.70 -14.92 7.56
C ARG A 248 -19.34 -15.54 7.24
N VAL A 249 -19.10 -15.96 6.00
CA VAL A 249 -17.82 -16.55 5.59
C VAL A 249 -17.02 -15.53 4.81
N VAL A 250 -15.80 -15.23 5.27
CA VAL A 250 -14.89 -14.34 4.53
C VAL A 250 -13.96 -15.16 3.67
N ILE A 251 -13.95 -14.86 2.38
CA ILE A 251 -13.06 -15.47 1.39
C ILE A 251 -12.00 -14.49 0.89
N GLY A 252 -12.17 -13.19 1.15
CA GLY A 252 -11.24 -12.17 0.69
C GLY A 252 -11.52 -10.77 1.21
N VAL A 253 -10.73 -9.82 0.71
CA VAL A 253 -10.86 -8.38 0.98
C VAL A 253 -10.62 -7.62 -0.31
N ILE A 254 -11.44 -6.60 -0.58
CA ILE A 254 -11.23 -5.66 -1.69
C ILE A 254 -11.12 -4.23 -1.13
N THR A 255 -10.13 -3.48 -1.61
CA THR A 255 -9.90 -2.10 -1.15
C THR A 255 -9.88 -1.09 -2.30
N LYS A 256 -10.08 0.19 -1.97
CA LYS A 256 -9.86 1.31 -2.92
C LYS A 256 -8.49 1.21 -3.61
N THR A 257 -7.47 0.75 -2.89
CA THR A 257 -6.11 0.56 -3.42
C THR A 257 -6.04 -0.55 -4.45
N ASP A 258 -6.82 -1.63 -4.31
CA ASP A 258 -6.83 -2.72 -5.29
C ASP A 258 -7.50 -2.27 -6.59
N VAL A 259 -8.60 -1.52 -6.49
CA VAL A 259 -9.25 -0.89 -7.64
C VAL A 259 -8.31 0.12 -8.32
N LEU A 260 -7.68 1.01 -7.56
CA LEU A 260 -6.70 1.96 -8.12
C LEU A 260 -5.54 1.25 -8.79
N ARG A 261 -5.02 0.15 -8.21
CA ARG A 261 -3.96 -0.65 -8.81
C ARG A 261 -4.41 -1.23 -10.15
N ALA A 262 -5.64 -1.73 -10.25
CA ALA A 262 -6.21 -2.23 -11.50
C ALA A 262 -6.24 -1.16 -12.61
N LEU A 263 -6.44 0.12 -12.25
CA LEU A 263 -6.40 1.25 -13.21
C LEU A 263 -5.00 1.57 -13.74
N THR A 264 -3.95 1.17 -13.01
CA THR A 264 -2.55 1.46 -13.41
C THR A 264 -2.06 0.56 -14.54
N PHE A 265 -2.75 -0.55 -14.82
CA PHE A 265 -2.38 -1.46 -15.89
C PHE A 265 -2.66 -0.83 -17.26
N THR A 266 -1.65 -0.86 -18.13
CA THR A 266 -1.75 -0.48 -19.55
C THR A 266 -1.63 -1.74 -20.41
N GLU A 267 -2.50 -1.89 -21.41
CA GLU A 267 -2.35 -2.90 -22.48
C GLU A 267 -1.25 -2.55 -23.50
N GLU A 268 -0.52 -1.44 -23.33
CA GLU A 268 0.55 -1.03 -24.23
C GLU A 268 1.88 -1.72 -23.90
N ASP A 269 2.73 -1.93 -24.92
CA ASP A 269 3.96 -2.73 -25.03
C ASP A 269 5.08 -2.57 -23.97
N HIS A 270 4.78 -2.03 -22.78
CA HIS A 270 5.69 -1.88 -21.66
C HIS A 270 5.31 -2.83 -20.53
N MET A 271 6.34 -3.41 -19.90
CA MET A 271 6.14 -4.33 -18.78
C MET A 271 5.52 -3.59 -17.59
N ASP A 272 4.43 -4.12 -17.03
CA ASP A 272 3.85 -3.55 -15.82
C ASP A 272 4.76 -3.79 -14.62
N VAL A 273 5.41 -2.71 -14.15
CA VAL A 273 6.30 -2.72 -12.99
C VAL A 273 5.69 -1.90 -11.86
N GLN A 274 5.35 -2.58 -10.77
CA GLN A 274 4.94 -1.97 -9.51
C GLN A 274 6.14 -1.81 -8.59
N ILE A 275 6.40 -0.59 -8.12
CA ILE A 275 7.46 -0.30 -7.15
C ILE A 275 6.85 0.09 -5.80
N THR A 276 7.18 -0.64 -4.73
CA THR A 276 6.74 -0.30 -3.37
C THR A 276 7.85 0.41 -2.61
N ASN A 277 7.49 1.45 -1.87
CA ASN A 277 8.40 2.37 -1.18
C ASN A 277 9.25 3.18 -2.17
N ILE A 278 8.59 3.75 -3.19
CA ILE A 278 9.21 4.63 -4.20
C ILE A 278 9.99 5.79 -3.57
N SER A 279 9.61 6.18 -2.37
CA SER A 279 10.34 7.13 -1.56
C SER A 279 11.81 6.86 -1.32
N MET A 280 12.24 5.59 -1.40
CA MET A 280 13.63 5.20 -1.21
C MET A 280 14.47 5.40 -2.48
N LEU A 281 13.83 5.81 -3.59
CA LEU A 281 14.46 6.03 -4.89
C LEU A 281 15.22 7.37 -4.92
N ASP A 282 16.26 7.49 -4.10
CA ASP A 282 17.09 8.71 -4.05
C ASP A 282 18.11 8.77 -5.20
N THR A 283 18.60 7.60 -5.65
CA THR A 283 19.74 7.49 -6.58
C THR A 283 19.42 6.69 -7.85
N ILE A 284 18.21 6.18 -7.99
CA ILE A 284 17.76 5.44 -9.17
C ILE A 284 16.35 5.90 -9.52
N THR A 285 16.06 6.13 -10.80
CA THR A 285 14.72 6.54 -11.22
C THR A 285 13.85 5.33 -11.54
N ARG A 286 12.53 5.53 -11.53
CA ARG A 286 11.57 4.52 -11.97
C ARG A 286 11.84 4.09 -13.41
N GLU A 287 12.07 5.02 -14.33
CA GLU A 287 12.36 4.66 -15.73
C GLU A 287 13.58 3.75 -15.82
N SER A 288 14.64 4.04 -15.05
CA SER A 288 15.84 3.21 -15.03
C SER A 288 15.58 1.80 -14.50
N ILE A 289 14.68 1.64 -13.50
CA ILE A 289 14.27 0.32 -12.99
C ILE A 289 13.50 -0.43 -14.07
N VAL A 290 12.50 0.20 -14.68
CA VAL A 290 11.68 -0.41 -15.74
C VAL A 290 12.56 -0.86 -16.89
N GLU A 291 13.39 0.03 -17.45
CA GLU A 291 14.33 -0.29 -18.54
C GLU A 291 15.27 -1.44 -18.18
N SER A 292 15.74 -1.49 -16.93
CA SER A 292 16.66 -2.54 -16.48
C SER A 292 15.99 -3.91 -16.41
N ILE A 293 14.74 -3.98 -15.92
CA ILE A 293 13.99 -5.24 -15.87
C ILE A 293 13.57 -5.62 -17.29
N GLU A 294 13.16 -4.67 -18.14
CA GLU A 294 12.82 -4.92 -19.55
C GLU A 294 14.01 -5.51 -20.28
N GLN A 295 15.22 -4.95 -20.12
CA GLN A 295 16.45 -5.52 -20.66
C GLN A 295 16.75 -6.93 -20.17
N VAL A 296 16.40 -7.27 -18.93
CA VAL A 296 16.50 -8.65 -18.44
C VAL A 296 15.46 -9.49 -19.18
N SER A 297 14.18 -9.12 -19.19
CA SER A 297 13.10 -9.86 -19.86
C SER A 297 13.38 -10.09 -21.36
N ASP A 298 13.75 -9.04 -22.10
CA ASP A 298 13.94 -9.05 -23.55
C ASP A 298 15.09 -9.96 -24.01
N LYS A 299 16.10 -10.19 -23.15
CA LYS A 299 17.13 -11.21 -23.42
C LYS A 299 16.54 -12.62 -23.56
N TYR A 300 15.29 -12.82 -23.13
CA TYR A 300 14.57 -14.09 -23.14
C TYR A 300 13.26 -13.97 -23.92
N ALA A 301 13.35 -13.85 -25.24
CA ALA A 301 12.20 -13.64 -26.14
C ALA A 301 10.99 -14.58 -25.99
N ASP A 302 11.14 -15.77 -25.39
CA ASP A 302 10.03 -16.71 -25.10
C ASP A 302 9.33 -16.47 -23.74
N MET A 303 9.91 -15.62 -22.89
CA MET A 303 9.40 -15.22 -21.58
C MET A 303 8.59 -13.95 -21.73
N GLN A 304 7.28 -14.06 -21.55
CA GLN A 304 6.39 -12.91 -21.44
C GLN A 304 6.21 -12.60 -19.97
N VAL A 305 6.71 -11.44 -19.53
CA VAL A 305 6.46 -10.93 -18.19
C VAL A 305 5.09 -10.27 -18.18
N MET A 306 4.20 -10.81 -17.34
CA MET A 306 2.85 -10.27 -17.15
C MET A 306 2.84 -9.13 -16.13
N HIS A 307 3.68 -9.24 -15.09
CA HIS A 307 3.77 -8.26 -14.01
C HIS A 307 5.12 -8.39 -13.29
N ALA A 308 5.69 -7.27 -12.88
CA ALA A 308 6.90 -7.19 -12.09
C ALA A 308 6.64 -6.40 -10.80
N HIS A 309 7.00 -6.95 -9.65
CA HIS A 309 6.92 -6.27 -8.36
C HIS A 309 8.33 -6.03 -7.83
N VAL A 310 8.66 -4.77 -7.54
CA VAL A 310 9.92 -4.33 -6.94
C VAL A 310 9.63 -3.75 -5.56
N ARG A 311 10.22 -4.32 -4.53
CA ARG A 311 10.04 -3.87 -3.14
C ARG A 311 11.38 -3.47 -2.55
N PHE A 312 11.44 -2.27 -2.00
CA PHE A 312 12.56 -1.80 -1.18
C PHE A 312 12.22 -1.88 0.31
N HIS A 313 13.21 -2.24 1.12
CA HIS A 313 13.10 -2.26 2.58
C HIS A 313 14.38 -1.71 3.20
N GLU A 314 14.26 -0.64 3.99
CA GLU A 314 15.38 -0.04 4.73
C GLU A 314 15.66 -0.82 6.02
N HIS A 315 16.93 -1.16 6.25
CA HIS A 315 17.42 -1.68 7.53
C HIS A 315 17.98 -0.55 8.40
N ASN A 316 18.09 -0.83 9.70
CA ASN A 316 18.64 0.14 10.68
C ASN A 316 20.13 0.46 10.46
N GLU A 317 20.88 -0.42 9.77
CA GLU A 317 22.32 -0.27 9.54
C GLU A 317 22.61 0.81 8.49
N LYS A 318 23.63 1.65 8.74
CA LYS A 318 24.03 2.72 7.81
C LYS A 318 25.55 2.75 7.61
N LEU A 319 25.98 3.02 6.38
CA LEU A 319 27.38 3.26 6.04
C LEU A 319 27.52 4.69 5.53
N ARG A 320 28.29 5.52 6.26
CA ARG A 320 28.54 6.93 5.89
C ARG A 320 27.26 7.75 5.64
N GLY A 321 26.19 7.43 6.36
CA GLY A 321 24.89 8.11 6.24
C GLY A 321 23.93 7.47 5.24
N THR A 322 24.41 6.58 4.35
CA THR A 322 23.57 5.82 3.42
C THR A 322 23.02 4.57 4.13
N PRO A 323 21.70 4.34 4.14
CA PRO A 323 21.13 3.16 4.78
C PRO A 323 21.41 1.89 3.98
N LEU A 324 21.50 0.76 4.68
CA LEU A 324 21.43 -0.55 4.07
C LEU A 324 19.99 -0.82 3.63
N VAL A 325 19.80 -1.14 2.36
CA VAL A 325 18.50 -1.39 1.75
C VAL A 325 18.51 -2.81 1.17
N GLN A 326 17.42 -3.53 1.40
CA GLN A 326 17.11 -4.77 0.71
C GLN A 326 16.14 -4.47 -0.42
N CYS A 327 16.49 -4.93 -1.62
CA CYS A 327 15.63 -4.91 -2.80
C CYS A 327 15.20 -6.34 -3.13
N GLN A 328 13.90 -6.52 -3.38
CA GLN A 328 13.33 -7.75 -3.90
C GLN A 328 12.61 -7.45 -5.22
N ILE A 329 12.98 -8.17 -6.28
CA ILE A 329 12.31 -8.12 -7.58
C ILE A 329 11.60 -9.46 -7.77
N ARG A 330 10.33 -9.44 -8.18
CA ARG A 330 9.54 -10.63 -8.49
C ARG A 330 8.85 -10.44 -9.83
N LEU A 331 9.15 -11.32 -10.78
CA LEU A 331 8.50 -11.38 -12.08
C LEU A 331 7.47 -12.50 -12.09
N ARG A 332 6.25 -12.17 -12.49
CA ARG A 332 5.22 -13.14 -12.86
C ARG A 332 5.23 -13.27 -14.38
N THR A 333 5.50 -14.47 -14.87
CA THR A 333 5.69 -14.72 -16.31
C THR A 333 4.81 -15.87 -16.78
N ASN A 334 4.64 -16.00 -18.09
CA ASN A 334 4.01 -17.17 -18.72
C ASN A 334 4.77 -18.49 -18.49
N LYS A 335 6.00 -18.44 -17.93
CA LYS A 335 6.83 -19.60 -17.55
C LYS A 335 6.91 -19.82 -16.04
N GLY A 336 6.07 -19.13 -15.26
CA GLY A 336 6.06 -19.18 -13.79
C GLY A 336 6.65 -17.93 -13.15
N GLN A 337 6.98 -18.01 -11.86
CA GLN A 337 7.52 -16.89 -11.11
C GLN A 337 9.05 -16.96 -11.01
N VAL A 338 9.71 -15.82 -11.19
CA VAL A 338 11.16 -15.68 -11.01
C VAL A 338 11.42 -14.51 -10.08
N ALA A 339 12.39 -14.62 -9.18
CA ALA A 339 12.68 -13.55 -8.24
C ALA A 339 14.18 -13.31 -8.06
N GLY A 340 14.55 -12.08 -7.75
CA GLY A 340 15.89 -11.67 -7.37
C GLY A 340 15.85 -10.92 -6.05
N THR A 341 16.83 -11.15 -5.19
CA THR A 341 16.98 -10.41 -3.92
C THR A 341 18.41 -9.92 -3.78
N GLY A 342 18.57 -8.69 -3.31
CA GLY A 342 19.87 -8.05 -3.15
C GLY A 342 19.86 -7.06 -2.01
N GLU A 343 21.00 -6.96 -1.32
CA GLU A 343 21.22 -6.00 -0.25
C GLU A 343 22.38 -5.10 -0.64
N GLY A 344 22.24 -3.81 -0.34
CA GLY A 344 23.25 -2.81 -0.67
C GLY A 344 23.01 -1.50 0.05
N TYR A 345 24.06 -0.71 0.22
CA TYR A 345 23.91 0.63 0.75
C TYR A 345 23.29 1.54 -0.33
N GLY A 346 22.03 1.93 -0.14
CA GLY A 346 21.23 2.71 -1.07
C GLY A 346 20.41 1.87 -2.07
N ALA A 347 19.32 2.44 -2.56
CA ALA A 347 18.38 1.78 -3.46
C ALA A 347 19.03 1.28 -4.75
N GLU A 348 19.84 2.12 -5.43
CA GLU A 348 20.50 1.73 -6.70
C GLU A 348 21.40 0.50 -6.56
N ASN A 349 22.22 0.44 -5.50
CA ASN A 349 23.12 -0.69 -5.28
C ASN A 349 22.35 -1.96 -4.94
N SER A 350 21.37 -1.87 -4.03
CA SER A 350 20.54 -3.02 -3.67
C SER A 350 19.76 -3.56 -4.87
N PHE A 351 19.23 -2.66 -5.72
CA PHE A 351 18.54 -3.00 -6.96
C PHE A 351 19.46 -3.71 -7.95
N ARG A 352 20.67 -3.20 -8.21
CA ARG A 352 21.64 -3.86 -9.10
C ARG A 352 21.95 -5.29 -8.64
N VAL A 353 22.20 -5.49 -7.34
CA VAL A 353 22.47 -6.83 -6.79
C VAL A 353 21.26 -7.75 -6.96
N ALA A 354 20.05 -7.25 -6.72
CA ALA A 354 18.82 -8.01 -6.91
C ALA A 354 18.60 -8.36 -8.39
N LEU A 355 18.85 -7.43 -9.30
CA LEU A 355 18.73 -7.58 -10.74
C LEU A 355 19.72 -8.62 -11.28
N ASP A 356 20.99 -8.57 -10.85
CA ASP A 356 22.00 -9.59 -11.21
C ASP A 356 21.56 -10.99 -10.79
N LYS A 357 20.94 -11.11 -9.60
CA LYS A 357 20.40 -12.39 -9.12
C LYS A 357 19.17 -12.82 -9.89
N LEU A 358 18.30 -11.88 -10.24
CA LEU A 358 17.14 -12.13 -11.09
C LEU A 358 17.59 -12.66 -12.46
N GLU A 359 18.55 -12.01 -13.11
CA GLU A 359 19.08 -12.42 -14.41
C GLU A 359 19.65 -13.85 -14.36
N ARG A 360 20.41 -14.20 -13.31
CA ARG A 360 20.88 -15.57 -13.09
C ARG A 360 19.73 -16.58 -12.94
N ASN A 361 18.71 -16.24 -12.16
CA ASN A 361 17.59 -17.14 -11.94
C ASN A 361 16.74 -17.32 -13.21
N VAL A 362 16.60 -16.27 -14.03
CA VAL A 362 15.95 -16.37 -15.35
C VAL A 362 16.75 -17.31 -16.28
N LEU A 363 18.08 -17.26 -16.24
CA LEU A 363 18.94 -18.20 -17.00
C LEU A 363 18.80 -19.65 -16.53
N GLU A 364 18.65 -19.89 -15.24
CA GLU A 364 18.45 -21.25 -14.70
C GLU A 364 17.13 -21.86 -15.17
N VAL A 365 16.04 -21.09 -15.19
CA VAL A 365 14.74 -21.54 -15.73
C VAL A 365 14.87 -21.99 -17.19
N LYS A 366 15.64 -21.25 -18.01
CA LYS A 366 15.95 -21.65 -19.39
C LYS A 366 16.71 -22.98 -19.47
N GLY A 367 17.72 -23.17 -18.60
CA GLY A 367 18.51 -24.40 -18.56
C GLY A 367 17.66 -25.63 -18.25
N VAL A 368 16.77 -25.51 -17.26
CA VAL A 368 15.87 -26.60 -16.85
C VAL A 368 14.86 -26.93 -17.95
N THR A 369 14.24 -25.92 -18.59
CA THR A 369 13.27 -26.17 -19.69
C THR A 369 13.94 -26.80 -20.92
N SER A 370 15.16 -26.36 -21.28
CA SER A 370 15.93 -26.94 -22.39
C SER A 370 16.27 -28.42 -22.14
N ASP A 371 16.66 -28.77 -20.92
CA ASP A 371 17.00 -30.15 -20.57
C ASP A 371 15.77 -31.07 -20.54
N GLU A 372 14.61 -30.57 -20.09
CA GLU A 372 13.35 -31.31 -20.12
C GLU A 372 12.82 -31.56 -21.54
N GLU A 373 12.89 -30.55 -22.43
CA GLU A 373 12.53 -30.72 -23.83
C GLU A 373 13.46 -31.73 -24.53
N TYR A 374 14.77 -31.65 -24.27
CA TYR A 374 15.74 -32.61 -24.79
C TYR A 374 15.47 -34.02 -24.27
N ARG A 375 15.15 -34.18 -22.97
CA ARG A 375 14.77 -35.46 -22.38
C ARG A 375 13.49 -36.01 -22.98
N GLY A 376 12.47 -35.18 -23.20
CA GLY A 376 11.22 -35.58 -23.85
C GLY A 376 11.44 -36.03 -25.30
N GLN A 377 12.28 -35.33 -26.06
CA GLN A 377 12.66 -35.74 -27.41
C GLN A 377 13.48 -37.04 -27.42
N LEU A 378 14.36 -37.25 -26.44
CA LEU A 378 15.15 -38.47 -26.29
C LEU A 378 14.25 -39.67 -25.96
N LEU A 379 13.32 -39.52 -25.02
CA LEU A 379 12.37 -40.57 -24.63
C LEU A 379 11.42 -40.93 -25.77
N ARG A 380 10.95 -39.95 -26.57
CA ARG A 380 10.20 -40.22 -27.81
C ARG A 380 11.03 -40.97 -28.86
N LYS A 381 12.34 -40.67 -28.97
CA LYS A 381 13.24 -41.41 -29.87
C LYS A 381 13.56 -42.82 -29.36
N LEU A 382 13.44 -43.07 -28.06
CA LEU A 382 13.69 -44.36 -27.42
C LEU A 382 12.42 -45.23 -27.30
N ASN A 383 11.25 -44.76 -27.77
CA ASN A 383 9.94 -45.43 -27.62
C ASN A 383 9.57 -45.72 -26.15
N GLU A 384 9.96 -44.85 -25.22
CA GLU A 384 9.65 -44.98 -23.80
C GLU A 384 8.53 -44.02 -23.32
N LEU A 385 7.87 -43.33 -24.24
CA LEU A 385 6.68 -42.49 -24.02
C LEU A 385 5.62 -42.74 -25.09
#